data_AF-A0A554J756-F1
#
_entry.id   AF-A0A554J756-F1
#
_cell.length_a   1.000
_cell.length_b   1.000
_cell.length_c   1.000
_cell.angle_alpha   90.00
_cell.angle_beta   90.00
_cell.angle_gamma   90.00
#
_symmetry.space_group_name_H-M   'P 1'
#
loop_
_entity.id
_entity.type
_entity.pdbx_description
1 polymer ?
#
loop_
_entity_poly.entity_id
_entity_poly.type
_entity_poly.pdbx_seq_one_letter_code
_entity_poly.pdbx_strand_id
1 'polypeptide(L)'
;MPKKPREKCLCCHKETPRPRYKYCSNRCQLEYQYESYIKKWRAGEESGLQGLGIVSGYIKRYLRGKFGNRCCVCGWAKINPRTGQVPLVADHVDGNWRNNMEKNLRLICPNCDALTPTYAGLNRGNGRKERVLSKRAREGRLFVTTAPK
;
A
#
# COMPACT_ATOMS: atom_id res chain seq x y z
N MET A 1 13.89 -26.49 -39.64
CA MET A 1 13.49 -25.09 -39.35
C MET A 1 14.52 -24.46 -38.42
N PRO A 2 15.04 -23.24 -38.69
CA PRO A 2 15.97 -22.57 -37.78
C PRO A 2 15.29 -22.24 -36.45
N LYS A 3 15.99 -22.45 -35.33
CA LYS A 3 15.50 -22.07 -33.99
C LYS A 3 15.36 -20.55 -33.95
N LYS A 4 14.20 -20.05 -33.52
CA LYS A 4 13.99 -18.61 -33.32
C LYS A 4 14.94 -18.11 -32.22
N PRO A 5 15.49 -16.88 -32.37
CA PRO A 5 16.36 -16.32 -31.35
C PRO A 5 15.60 -16.11 -30.04
N ARG A 6 16.31 -16.29 -28.93
CA ARG A 6 15.78 -15.98 -27.60
C ARG A 6 16.00 -14.50 -27.32
N GLU A 7 15.10 -13.93 -26.53
CA GLU A 7 15.14 -12.52 -26.15
C GLU A 7 15.83 -12.35 -24.79
N LYS A 8 16.23 -11.12 -24.46
CA LYS A 8 16.74 -10.78 -23.13
C LYS A 8 15.58 -10.42 -22.20
N CYS A 9 15.62 -10.93 -20.97
CA CYS A 9 14.64 -10.65 -19.95
C CYS A 9 14.60 -9.14 -19.61
N LEU A 10 13.41 -8.55 -19.57
CA LEU A 10 13.24 -7.13 -19.25
C LEU A 10 13.66 -6.76 -17.81
N CYS A 11 13.71 -7.73 -16.89
CA CYS A 11 14.04 -7.52 -15.49
C CYS A 11 15.54 -7.67 -15.18
N CYS A 12 16.18 -8.74 -15.67
CA CYS A 12 17.55 -9.10 -15.28
C CYS A 12 18.51 -9.26 -16.48
N HIS A 13 18.03 -8.99 -17.69
CA HIS A 13 18.77 -9.03 -18.96
C HIS A 13 19.39 -10.39 -19.34
N LYS A 14 19.14 -11.45 -18.57
CA LYS A 14 19.48 -12.84 -18.92
C LYS A 14 18.61 -13.35 -20.06
N GLU A 15 19.10 -14.34 -20.78
CA GLU A 15 18.38 -14.98 -21.89
C GLU A 15 17.09 -15.66 -21.42
N THR A 16 16.02 -15.54 -22.22
CA THR A 16 14.72 -16.12 -21.88
C THR A 16 14.70 -17.63 -22.18
N PRO A 17 13.91 -18.41 -21.42
CA PRO A 17 13.87 -19.87 -21.59
C PRO A 17 13.24 -20.29 -22.93
N ARG A 18 12.43 -19.40 -23.54
CA ARG A 18 11.70 -19.66 -24.78
C ARG A 18 11.66 -18.40 -25.66
N PRO A 19 11.70 -18.52 -27.00
CA PRO A 19 11.49 -17.38 -27.89
C PRO A 19 10.17 -16.67 -27.61
N ARG A 20 10.12 -15.34 -27.79
CA ARG A 20 8.98 -14.44 -27.50
C ARG A 20 8.64 -14.24 -26.02
N TYR A 21 9.34 -14.88 -25.09
CA TYR A 21 9.13 -14.62 -23.66
C TYR A 21 9.79 -13.31 -23.28
N LYS A 22 9.06 -12.45 -22.57
CA LYS A 22 9.56 -11.17 -22.05
C LYS A 22 10.42 -11.32 -20.78
N TYR A 23 10.22 -12.42 -20.05
CA TYR A 23 10.84 -12.64 -18.75
C TYR A 23 11.46 -14.05 -18.67
N CYS A 24 12.56 -14.17 -17.92
CA CYS A 24 13.21 -15.46 -17.70
C CYS A 24 12.49 -16.32 -16.64
N SER A 25 11.67 -15.72 -15.79
CA SER A 25 10.89 -16.40 -14.74
C SER A 25 9.72 -15.54 -14.26
N ASN A 26 8.76 -16.18 -13.58
CA ASN A 26 7.66 -15.47 -12.91
C ASN A 26 8.16 -14.46 -11.87
N ARG A 27 9.28 -14.77 -11.19
CA ARG A 27 9.92 -13.83 -10.25
C ARG A 27 10.35 -12.55 -10.95
N CYS A 28 11.03 -12.66 -12.09
CA CYS A 28 11.45 -11.49 -12.88
C CYS A 28 10.26 -10.72 -13.46
N GLN A 29 9.19 -11.42 -13.86
CA GLN A 29 7.97 -10.75 -14.29
C GLN A 29 7.36 -9.91 -13.17
N LEU A 30 7.17 -10.50 -11.99
CA LEU A 30 6.58 -9.83 -10.83
C LEU A 30 7.43 -8.64 -10.37
N GLU A 31 8.75 -8.80 -10.38
CA GLU A 31 9.66 -7.73 -9.97
C GLU A 31 9.64 -6.56 -10.96
N TYR A 32 9.70 -6.84 -12.26
CA TYR A 32 9.59 -5.81 -13.28
C TYR A 32 8.24 -5.07 -13.22
N GLN A 33 7.14 -5.79 -13.01
CA GLN A 33 5.82 -5.20 -12.85
C GLN A 33 5.75 -4.30 -11.60
N TYR A 34 6.33 -4.75 -10.48
CA TYR A 34 6.42 -3.97 -9.26
C TYR A 34 7.20 -2.67 -9.46
N GLU A 35 8.43 -2.76 -9.97
CA GLU A 35 9.31 -1.60 -10.22
C GLU A 35 8.67 -0.61 -11.21
N SER A 36 8.10 -1.12 -12.30
CA SER A 36 7.42 -0.29 -13.29
C SER A 36 6.23 0.46 -12.68
N TYR A 37 5.40 -0.22 -11.89
CA TYR A 37 4.26 0.41 -11.24
C TYR A 37 4.70 1.46 -10.20
N ILE A 38 5.69 1.16 -9.36
CA ILE A 38 6.17 2.13 -8.36
C ILE A 38 6.76 3.37 -9.04
N LYS A 39 7.49 3.21 -10.14
CA LYS A 39 8.01 4.33 -10.93
C LYS A 39 6.88 5.23 -11.44
N LYS A 40 5.85 4.65 -12.06
CA LYS A 40 4.68 5.39 -12.57
C LYS A 40 3.88 6.06 -11.46
N TRP A 41 3.65 5.35 -10.35
CA TRP A 41 2.97 5.89 -9.18
C TRP A 41 3.71 7.10 -8.58
N ARG A 42 5.04 7.02 -8.44
CA ARG A 42 5.85 8.16 -7.97
C ARG A 42 5.85 9.34 -8.95
N ALA A 43 5.68 9.08 -10.24
CA ALA A 43 5.48 10.10 -11.27
C ALA A 43 4.05 10.69 -11.29
N GLY A 44 3.11 10.14 -10.51
CA GLY A 44 1.72 10.59 -10.48
C GLY A 44 0.85 10.02 -11.62
N GLU A 45 1.38 9.09 -12.42
CA GLU A 45 0.66 8.45 -13.52
C GLU A 45 -0.32 7.37 -13.05
N GLU A 46 -0.12 6.85 -11.83
CA GLU A 46 -0.98 5.83 -11.21
C GLU A 46 -1.62 6.37 -9.94
N SER A 47 -2.92 6.13 -9.77
CA SER A 47 -3.67 6.61 -8.60
C SER A 47 -3.24 5.98 -7.27
N GLY A 48 -2.56 4.83 -7.32
CA GLY A 48 -2.17 4.06 -6.13
C GLY A 48 -3.32 3.26 -5.48
N LEU A 49 -4.51 3.26 -6.07
CA LEU A 49 -5.69 2.59 -5.52
C LEU A 49 -6.05 1.33 -6.30
N GLN A 50 -6.58 0.34 -5.58
CA GLN A 50 -7.34 -0.78 -6.13
C GLN A 50 -8.81 -0.37 -6.33
N GLY A 51 -9.60 -1.18 -7.04
CA GLY A 51 -11.00 -0.87 -7.37
C GLY A 51 -11.90 -0.52 -6.17
N LEU A 52 -11.59 -1.01 -4.97
CA LEU A 52 -12.32 -0.69 -3.73
C LEU A 52 -11.84 0.60 -3.03
N GLY A 53 -10.96 1.38 -3.66
CA GLY A 53 -10.32 2.57 -3.07
C GLY A 53 -9.29 2.22 -1.98
N ILE A 54 -8.72 1.02 -2.02
CA ILE A 54 -7.72 0.53 -1.06
C ILE A 54 -6.32 0.78 -1.64
N VAL A 55 -5.38 1.24 -0.82
CA VAL A 55 -3.96 1.37 -1.20
C VAL A 55 -3.44 0.04 -1.76
N SER A 56 -2.84 0.08 -2.95
CA SER A 56 -2.39 -1.11 -3.66
C SER A 56 -1.37 -1.93 -2.87
N GLY A 57 -1.34 -3.25 -3.12
CA GLY A 57 -0.35 -4.14 -2.52
C GLY A 57 1.09 -3.74 -2.85
N TYR A 58 1.33 -3.17 -4.03
CA TYR A 58 2.65 -2.67 -4.42
C TYR A 58 3.08 -1.48 -3.57
N ILE A 59 2.19 -0.51 -3.33
CA ILE A 59 2.50 0.62 -2.45
C ILE A 59 2.73 0.14 -1.02
N LYS A 60 1.93 -0.81 -0.50
CA LYS A 60 2.19 -1.40 0.82
C LYS A 60 3.55 -2.09 0.90
N ARG A 61 3.97 -2.83 -0.14
CA ARG A 61 5.32 -3.43 -0.24
C ARG A 61 6.39 -2.34 -0.20
N TYR A 62 6.20 -1.27 -0.99
CA TYR A 62 7.10 -0.12 -1.03
C TYR A 62 7.24 0.56 0.35
N LEU A 63 6.13 0.88 1.01
CA LEU A 63 6.13 1.52 2.34
C LEU A 63 6.84 0.65 3.38
N ARG A 64 6.64 -0.68 3.35
CA ARG A 64 7.37 -1.60 4.24
C ARG A 64 8.87 -1.54 4.01
N GLY A 65 9.34 -1.46 2.76
CA GLY A 65 10.76 -1.23 2.46
C GLY A 65 11.25 0.12 2.97
N LYS A 66 10.55 1.20 2.60
CA LYS A 66 10.88 2.58 2.96
C LYS A 66 11.00 2.81 4.47
N PHE A 67 10.08 2.24 5.25
CA PHE A 67 10.07 2.39 6.70
C PHE A 67 10.72 1.21 7.44
N GLY A 68 11.47 0.34 6.77
CA GLY A 68 12.15 -0.78 7.41
C GLY A 68 11.22 -1.69 8.22
N ASN A 69 10.00 -1.90 7.71
CA ASN A 69 8.93 -2.74 8.24
C ASN A 69 8.56 -2.45 9.71
N ARG A 70 8.65 -1.18 10.13
CA ARG A 70 8.29 -0.72 11.48
C ARG A 70 7.37 0.50 11.43
N CYS A 71 6.72 0.80 12.54
CA CYS A 71 5.97 2.04 12.70
C CYS A 71 6.91 3.24 12.58
N CYS A 72 6.62 4.18 11.68
CA CYS A 72 7.45 5.38 11.51
C CYS A 72 7.27 6.42 12.62
N VAL A 73 6.29 6.23 13.52
CA VAL A 73 6.02 7.14 14.65
C VAL A 73 6.69 6.64 15.93
N CYS A 74 6.49 5.37 16.30
CA CYS A 74 6.96 4.82 17.58
C CYS A 74 7.98 3.68 17.44
N GLY A 75 8.37 3.30 16.21
CA GLY A 75 9.33 2.21 15.96
C GLY A 75 8.79 0.79 16.20
N TRP A 76 7.54 0.63 16.65
CA TRP A 76 6.96 -0.69 16.93
C TRP A 76 6.98 -1.62 15.70
N ALA A 77 7.44 -2.85 15.91
CA ALA A 77 7.67 -3.84 14.86
C ALA A 77 7.39 -5.30 15.28
N LYS A 78 6.51 -5.52 16.28
CA LYS A 78 6.25 -6.89 16.77
C LYS A 78 5.55 -7.72 15.69
N ILE A 79 6.09 -8.90 15.42
CA ILE A 79 5.53 -9.85 14.45
C ILE A 79 4.32 -10.55 15.08
N ASN A 80 3.21 -10.60 14.34
CA ASN A 80 2.08 -11.43 14.72
C ASN A 80 2.44 -12.90 14.45
N PRO A 81 2.37 -13.80 15.45
CA PRO A 81 2.83 -15.19 15.30
C PRO A 81 1.97 -16.01 14.33
N ARG A 82 0.70 -15.64 14.12
CA ARG A 82 -0.20 -16.35 13.21
C ARG A 82 -0.01 -15.92 11.76
N THR A 83 0.24 -14.64 11.49
CA THR A 83 0.38 -14.12 10.13
C THR A 83 1.83 -14.01 9.67
N GLY A 84 2.80 -14.09 10.58
CA GLY A 84 4.22 -13.87 10.29
C GLY A 84 4.55 -12.44 9.87
N GLN A 85 3.63 -11.48 10.07
CA GLN A 85 3.79 -10.09 9.65
C GLN A 85 3.65 -9.11 10.80
N VAL A 86 4.36 -7.99 10.72
CA VAL A 86 4.08 -6.82 11.56
C VAL A 86 2.77 -6.19 11.07
N PRO A 87 1.73 -6.07 11.94
CA PRO A 87 0.42 -5.55 11.56
C PRO A 87 0.43 -4.02 11.46
N LEU A 88 1.11 -3.51 10.44
CA LEU A 88 1.19 -2.08 10.14
C LEU A 88 0.08 -1.64 9.19
N VAL A 89 -0.34 -0.39 9.33
CA VAL A 89 -1.36 0.29 8.54
C VAL A 89 -0.67 1.29 7.61
N ALA A 90 -1.06 1.29 6.34
CA ALA A 90 -0.72 2.37 5.41
C ALA A 90 -1.74 3.50 5.64
N ASP A 91 -1.31 4.53 6.35
CA ASP A 91 -2.15 5.65 6.78
C ASP A 91 -1.96 6.86 5.85
N HIS A 92 -3.06 7.60 5.66
CA HIS A 92 -3.11 8.85 4.91
C HIS A 92 -3.01 10.01 5.91
N VAL A 93 -1.93 10.80 5.83
CA VAL A 93 -1.66 11.87 6.80
C VAL A 93 -2.80 12.90 6.82
N ASP A 94 -3.36 13.24 5.66
CA ASP A 94 -4.50 14.15 5.52
C ASP A 94 -5.89 13.47 5.69
N GLY A 95 -5.94 12.15 5.89
CA GLY A 95 -7.17 11.37 5.95
C GLY A 95 -7.92 11.23 4.62
N ASN A 96 -7.44 11.79 3.52
CA ASN A 96 -8.08 11.69 2.21
C ASN A 96 -7.60 10.43 1.48
N TRP A 97 -8.45 9.41 1.41
CA TRP A 97 -8.13 8.13 0.76
C TRP A 97 -7.80 8.24 -0.74
N ARG A 98 -8.15 9.36 -1.41
CA ARG A 98 -7.81 9.61 -2.81
C ARG A 98 -6.38 10.15 -2.98
N ASN A 99 -5.81 10.77 -1.94
CA ASN A 99 -4.48 11.33 -1.98
C ASN A 99 -3.44 10.25 -1.66
N ASN A 100 -3.05 9.46 -2.66
CA ASN A 100 -2.08 8.38 -2.48
C ASN A 100 -0.66 8.79 -2.89
N MET A 101 -0.35 10.08 -2.89
CA MET A 101 1.01 10.54 -3.14
C MET A 101 1.95 9.97 -2.08
N GLU A 102 3.20 9.67 -2.46
CA GLU A 102 4.21 9.09 -1.56
C GLU A 102 4.38 9.90 -0.25
N LYS A 103 4.32 11.25 -0.36
CA LYS A 103 4.43 12.17 0.78
C LYS A 103 3.23 12.14 1.75
N ASN A 104 2.06 11.72 1.27
CA ASN A 104 0.84 11.65 2.08
C ASN A 104 0.65 10.29 2.74
N LEU A 105 1.47 9.29 2.37
CA LEU A 105 1.39 7.94 2.93
C LEU A 105 2.48 7.72 3.97
N ARG A 106 2.08 7.15 5.11
CA ARG A 106 3.00 6.68 6.15
C ARG A 106 2.66 5.26 6.58
N LEU A 107 3.61 4.58 7.21
CA LEU A 107 3.42 3.23 7.73
C LEU A 107 3.46 3.26 9.26
N ILE A 108 2.32 3.03 9.90
CA ILE A 108 2.18 3.14 11.36
C ILE A 108 1.59 1.88 11.98
N CYS A 109 1.76 1.69 13.28
CA CYS A 109 1.12 0.60 14.01
C CYS A 109 -0.35 0.91 14.33
N PRO A 110 -1.17 -0.10 14.67
CA PRO A 110 -2.61 0.11 14.93
C PRO A 110 -2.89 1.01 16.13
N ASN A 111 -1.95 1.08 17.08
CA ASN A 111 -2.08 1.94 18.26
C ASN A 111 -1.81 3.40 17.91
N CYS A 112 -0.78 3.70 17.12
CA CYS A 112 -0.54 5.06 16.63
C CYS A 112 -1.66 5.51 15.68
N ASP A 113 -2.15 4.61 14.81
CA ASP A 113 -3.31 4.86 13.95
C ASP A 113 -4.55 5.27 14.75
N ALA A 114 -4.84 4.56 15.85
CA ALA A 114 -5.96 4.85 16.73
C ALA A 114 -5.91 6.23 17.42
N LEU A 115 -4.73 6.85 17.49
CA LEU A 115 -4.52 8.17 18.10
C LEU A 115 -4.56 9.31 17.07
N THR A 116 -4.69 8.99 15.79
CA THR A 116 -4.75 10.03 14.74
C THR A 116 -6.08 10.77 14.79
N PRO A 117 -6.10 12.09 14.45
CA PRO A 117 -7.35 12.85 14.36
C PRO A 117 -8.25 12.35 13.21
N THR A 118 -7.68 11.61 12.26
CA THR A 118 -8.37 11.00 11.12
C THR A 118 -8.75 9.54 11.39
N TYR A 119 -8.67 9.08 12.64
CA TYR A 119 -8.97 7.69 12.96
C TYR A 119 -10.45 7.34 12.80
N ALA A 120 -10.74 6.31 12.00
CA ALA A 120 -12.07 5.70 11.87
C ALA A 120 -13.24 6.69 11.71
N GLY A 121 -14.06 6.85 12.75
CA GLY A 121 -15.24 7.72 12.75
C GLY A 121 -14.92 9.21 12.84
N LEU A 122 -13.70 9.57 13.27
CA LEU A 122 -13.25 10.96 13.44
C LEU A 122 -13.05 11.67 12.09
N ASN A 123 -12.71 10.91 11.04
CA ASN A 123 -12.48 11.44 9.69
C ASN A 123 -13.76 11.72 8.90
N ARG A 124 -14.60 12.62 9.41
CA ARG A 124 -15.86 13.02 8.79
C ARG A 124 -15.60 13.77 7.48
N GLY A 125 -16.43 13.51 6.47
CA GLY A 125 -16.34 14.16 5.14
C GLY A 125 -15.29 13.58 4.18
N ASN A 126 -14.17 13.07 4.69
CA ASN A 126 -13.07 12.56 3.86
C ASN A 126 -13.12 11.04 3.60
N GLY A 127 -14.04 10.32 4.23
CA GLY A 127 -14.23 8.88 4.03
C GLY A 127 -14.77 8.49 2.64
N ARG A 128 -14.81 7.17 2.38
CA ARG A 128 -15.47 6.61 1.19
C ARG A 128 -16.99 6.66 1.38
N LYS A 129 -17.71 7.34 0.48
CA LYS A 129 -19.17 7.57 0.59
C LYS A 129 -19.99 6.28 0.64
N GLU A 130 -19.65 5.30 -0.21
CA GLU A 130 -20.43 4.06 -0.34
C GLU A 130 -20.01 2.95 0.65
N ARG A 131 -19.09 3.24 1.57
CA ARG A 131 -18.59 2.22 2.50
C ARG A 131 -19.52 2.07 3.69
N VAL A 132 -20.03 0.85 3.89
CA VAL A 132 -20.71 0.47 5.14
C VAL A 132 -19.76 0.66 6.33
N LEU A 133 -20.23 1.42 7.32
CA LEU A 133 -19.44 1.75 8.50
C LEU A 133 -19.41 0.57 9.48
N SER A 134 -18.22 0.25 9.99
CA SER A 134 -18.09 -0.74 11.06
C SER A 134 -18.72 -0.23 12.36
N LYS A 135 -19.04 -1.14 13.29
CA LYS A 135 -19.50 -0.79 14.64
C LYS A 135 -18.52 0.18 15.33
N ARG A 136 -17.22 -0.13 15.29
CA ARG A 136 -16.14 0.75 15.82
C ARG A 136 -16.14 2.14 15.18
N ALA A 137 -16.38 2.24 13.86
CA ALA A 137 -16.44 3.55 13.19
C ALA A 137 -17.69 4.34 13.59
N ARG A 138 -18.83 3.66 13.84
CA ARG A 138 -20.05 4.28 14.36
C ARG A 138 -19.86 4.78 15.78
N GLU A 139 -19.28 3.97 16.67
CA GLU A 139 -18.94 4.38 18.05
C GLU A 139 -17.96 5.55 18.07
N GLY A 140 -16.91 5.50 17.23
CA GLY A 140 -15.97 6.60 17.03
C GLY A 140 -16.63 7.95 16.74
N ARG A 141 -17.72 7.95 15.95
CA ARG A 141 -18.48 9.17 15.63
C ARG A 141 -19.23 9.73 16.83
N LEU A 142 -19.68 8.90 17.77
CA LEU A 142 -20.42 9.35 18.95
C LEU A 142 -19.51 10.16 19.88
N PHE A 143 -18.25 9.75 20.05
CA PHE A 143 -17.28 10.48 20.88
C PHE A 143 -17.02 11.91 20.40
N VAL A 144 -17.08 12.16 19.07
CA VAL A 144 -16.91 13.52 18.51
C VAL A 144 -18.10 14.41 18.80
N THR A 145 -19.32 13.87 18.74
CA THR A 145 -20.54 14.67 18.97
C THR A 145 -20.71 15.07 20.44
N THR A 146 -20.11 14.32 21.36
CA THR A 146 -20.24 14.54 22.80
C THR A 146 -19.03 15.23 23.42
N ALA A 147 -17.94 15.43 22.67
CA ALA A 147 -16.77 16.12 23.16
C ALA A 147 -17.03 17.65 23.26
N PRO A 148 -16.69 18.29 24.38
CA PRO A 148 -16.75 19.75 24.48
C PRO A 148 -15.80 20.37 23.43
N LYS A 149 -16.24 21.48 22.82
CA LYS A 149 -15.46 22.24 21.83
C LYS A 149 -14.27 22.94 22.47
#